data_AF-A0A370DKL4-F1
#
_entry.id   AF-A0A370DKL4-F1
#
_cell.length_a   1.000
_cell.length_b   1.000
_cell.length_c   1.000
_cell.angle_alpha   90.00
_cell.angle_beta   90.00
_cell.angle_gamma   90.00
#
_symmetry.space_group_name_H-M   'P 1'
#
loop_
_entity.id
_entity.type
_entity.pdbx_description
1 polymer ?
#
loop_
_entity_poly.entity_id
_entity_poly.type
_entity_poly.pdbx_seq_one_letter_code
_entity_poly.pdbx_strand_id
1 'polypeptide(L)' 'MLFEGRAELFVAGREEHLFRCFWGGTTADSIHMDCISADDETQKPVFTLQVSADGTARLSEAGKNLGIFQRTEQIPTRKE' A
#
# COMPACT_ATOMS: atom_id res chain seq x y z
N MET A 1 10.40 -1.37 -16.45
CA MET A 1 9.90 -0.07 -15.94
C MET A 1 9.84 -0.20 -14.43
N LEU A 2 10.54 0.66 -13.68
CA LEU A 2 10.26 0.85 -12.27
C LEU A 2 9.05 1.78 -12.20
N PHE A 3 7.98 1.34 -11.53
CA PHE A 3 6.84 2.18 -11.21
C PHE A 3 7.10 2.77 -9.82
N GLU A 4 6.97 4.09 -9.65
CA GLU A 4 7.20 4.74 -8.36
C GLU A 4 6.13 5.79 -8.07
N GLY A 5 5.84 6.01 -6.79
CA GLY A 5 4.86 7.00 -6.37
C GLY A 5 4.73 7.15 -4.87
N ARG A 6 3.70 7.89 -4.44
CA ARG A 6 3.35 8.09 -3.03
C ARG A 6 2.06 7.35 -2.72
N ALA A 7 1.98 6.76 -1.54
CA ALA A 7 0.79 6.13 -0.99
C ALA A 7 0.56 6.62 0.44
N GLU A 8 -0.71 6.68 0.81
CA GLU A 8 -1.15 7.00 2.16
C GLU A 8 -1.91 5.79 2.68
N LEU A 9 -1.54 5.29 3.86
CA LEU A 9 -2.30 4.22 4.52
C LEU A 9 -3.13 4.80 5.66
N PHE A 10 -4.40 4.40 5.66
CA PHE A 10 -5.39 4.78 6.64
C PHE A 10 -5.75 3.58 7.50
N VAL A 11 -5.91 3.81 8.81
CA VAL A 11 -6.38 2.78 9.75
C VAL A 11 -7.83 3.08 10.10
N ALA A 12 -8.66 2.04 10.16
CA ALA A 12 -10.07 2.19 10.50
C ALA A 12 -10.24 2.91 11.85
N GLY A 13 -11.05 3.98 11.87
CA GLY A 13 -11.34 4.75 13.07
C GLY A 13 -10.42 5.95 13.33
N ARG A 14 -9.55 6.32 12.40
CA ARG A 14 -8.73 7.55 12.48
C ARG A 14 -8.88 8.39 11.21
N GLU A 15 -9.08 9.71 11.38
CA GLU A 15 -9.21 10.67 10.26
C GLU A 15 -7.85 11.02 9.63
N GLU A 16 -6.75 10.95 10.39
CA GLU A 16 -5.41 11.28 9.91
C GLU A 16 -4.67 10.03 9.37
N HIS A 17 -3.95 10.21 8.25
CA HIS A 17 -3.12 9.17 7.64
C HIS A 17 -2.04 8.72 8.64
N LEU A 18 -2.05 7.44 8.98
CA LEU A 18 -1.13 6.92 10.00
C LEU A 18 0.27 6.70 9.44
N PHE A 19 0.37 6.43 8.14
CA PHE A 19 1.63 6.18 7.45
C PHE A 19 1.72 6.95 6.14
N ARG A 20 2.88 7.58 5.95
CA ARG A 20 3.29 8.18 4.68
C ARG A 20 4.26 7.22 4.01
N CYS A 21 3.93 6.79 2.80
CA CYS A 21 4.66 5.72 2.13
C CYS A 21 5.20 6.17 0.77
N PHE A 22 6.46 5.87 0.54
CA PHE A 22 6.99 5.80 -0.82
C PHE A 22 6.76 4.39 -1.32
N TRP A 23 6.25 4.24 -2.55
CA TRP A 23 6.06 2.92 -3.14
C TRP A 23 6.84 2.76 -4.43
N GLY A 24 7.35 1.54 -4.63
CA GLY A 24 8.08 1.11 -5.81
C GLY A 24 7.60 -0.26 -6.29
N GLY A 25 7.22 -0.35 -7.56
CA GLY A 25 6.95 -1.61 -8.24
C GLY A 25 8.26 -2.33 -8.55
N THR A 26 8.53 -3.42 -7.84
CA THR A 26 9.72 -4.26 -8.07
C THR A 26 9.50 -5.18 -9.28
N THR A 27 8.24 -5.57 -9.51
CA THR A 27 7.75 -6.31 -10.67
C THR A 27 6.33 -5.82 -11.02
N ALA A 28 5.73 -6.30 -12.12
CA ALA A 28 4.37 -5.92 -12.50
C ALA A 28 3.29 -6.33 -11.47
N ASP A 29 3.62 -7.29 -10.62
CA ASP A 29 2.78 -7.96 -9.64
C ASP A 29 3.23 -7.73 -8.19
N SER A 30 4.30 -6.95 -7.95
CA SER A 30 4.83 -6.70 -6.61
C SER A 30 5.13 -5.23 -6.38
N ILE A 31 4.47 -4.67 -5.38
CA ILE A 31 4.68 -3.30 -4.91
C ILE A 31 5.29 -3.35 -3.52
N HIS A 32 6.45 -2.72 -3.37
CA HIS A 32 7.06 -2.46 -2.07
C HIS A 32 6.71 -1.04 -1.62
N MET A 33 6.43 -0.89 -0.33
CA MET A 33 6.07 0.38 0.28
C MET A 33 6.93 0.58 1.52
N ASP A 34 7.78 1.60 1.48
CA ASP A 34 8.56 2.07 2.62
C ASP A 34 7.80 3.21 3.29
N CYS A 35 7.35 2.95 4.51
CA CYS A 35 6.47 3.84 5.23
C CYS A 35 7.15 4.43 6.47
N ILE A 36 6.72 5.62 6.86
CA ILE A 36 7.04 6.25 8.14
C ILE A 36 5.73 6.54 8.86
N SER A 37 5.66 6.16 10.14
CA SER A 37 4.51 6.50 10.99
C SER A 37 4.48 7.99 11.29
N ALA A 38 3.32 8.62 11.18
CA ALA A 38 3.11 10.00 11.58
C ALA A 38 3.16 10.19 13.11
N ASP A 39 2.82 9.14 13.87
CA ASP A 39 2.82 9.15 15.33
C ASP A 39 4.22 8.92 15.93
N ASP A 40 5.10 8.21 15.20
CA ASP A 40 6.43 7.81 15.65
C ASP A 40 7.36 7.57 14.45
N GLU A 41 8.18 8.57 14.11
CA GLU A 41 9.09 8.50 12.95
C GLU A 41 10.19 7.42 13.08
N THR A 42 10.36 6.81 14.26
CA THR A 42 11.27 5.67 14.43
C THR A 42 10.68 4.38 13.89
N GLN A 43 9.35 4.30 13.74
CA GLN A 43 8.65 3.18 13.13
C GLN A 43 8.67 3.31 11.62
N LYS A 44 9.43 2.41 10.98
CA LYS A 44 9.63 2.34 9.54
C LYS A 44 9.14 1.01 8.97
N PRO A 45 7.83 0.75 9.01
CA PRO A 45 7.29 -0.50 8.50
C PRO A 45 7.48 -0.58 6.99
N VAL A 46 7.84 -1.78 6.54
CA VAL A 46 7.93 -2.11 5.11
C VAL A 46 6.75 -3.02 4.79
N PHE A 47 5.93 -2.56 3.86
CA PHE A 47 4.81 -3.33 3.36
C PHE A 47 5.07 -3.85 1.96
N THR A 48 4.54 -5.04 1.68
CA THR A 48 4.55 -5.62 0.33
C THR A 48 3.11 -5.93 -0.06
N LEU A 49 2.68 -5.39 -1.21
CA LEU A 49 1.44 -5.74 -1.87
C LEU A 49 1.75 -6.63 -3.09
N GLN A 50 1.32 -7.88 -3.03
CA GLN A 50 1.49 -8.87 -4.10
C GLN A 50 0.17 -9.07 -4.83
N VAL A 51 0.13 -8.82 -6.13
CA VAL A 51 -1.05 -8.95 -6.98
C VAL A 51 -0.98 -10.27 -7.74
N SER A 52 -1.96 -11.14 -7.54
CA SER A 52 -2.09 -12.40 -8.25
C SER A 52 -2.72 -12.19 -9.64
N ALA A 53 -2.56 -13.18 -10.52
CA ALA A 53 -3.07 -13.11 -11.89
C ALA A 53 -4.60 -12.97 -12.00
N ASP A 54 -5.33 -13.39 -10.95
CA ASP A 54 -6.78 -13.25 -10.83
C ASP A 54 -7.23 -11.85 -10.35
N GLY A 55 -6.28 -10.93 -10.13
CA GLY A 55 -6.55 -9.58 -9.65
C GLY A 55 -6.74 -9.46 -8.13
N THR A 56 -6.54 -10.56 -7.39
CA THR A 56 -6.51 -10.56 -5.93
C THR A 56 -5.14 -10.07 -5.45
N ALA A 57 -5.09 -9.21 -4.44
CA ALA A 57 -3.86 -8.70 -3.86
C ALA A 57 -3.71 -9.09 -2.38
N ARG A 58 -2.50 -9.45 -1.95
CA ARG A 58 -2.16 -9.72 -0.56
C ARG A 58 -1.26 -8.62 -0.03
N LEU A 59 -1.65 -8.02 1.10
CA LEU A 59 -0.81 -7.08 1.83
C LEU A 59 -0.09 -7.80 2.97
N SER A 60 1.20 -7.53 3.12
CA SER A 60 2.01 -8.07 4.20
C SER A 60 2.96 -7.04 4.78
N GLU A 61 3.31 -7.21 6.05
CA GLU A 61 4.31 -6.43 6.78
C GLU A 61 5.28 -7.40 7.45
N ALA A 62 6.58 -7.26 7.22
CA ALA A 62 7.60 -8.16 7.77
C ALA A 62 7.28 -9.66 7.59
N GLY A 63 6.66 -10.03 6.45
CA GLY A 63 6.24 -11.40 6.14
C GLY A 63 4.90 -11.84 6.76
N LYS A 64 4.31 -11.06 7.68
CA LYS A 64 2.98 -11.33 8.25
C LYS A 64 1.88 -10.88 7.28
N ASN A 65 0.91 -11.76 7.03
CA ASN A 65 -0.28 -11.38 6.24
C ASN A 65 -1.15 -10.41 7.03
N LEU A 66 -1.43 -9.24 6.45
CA LEU A 66 -2.32 -8.24 7.03
C LEU A 66 -3.71 -8.27 6.41
N GLY A 67 -3.84 -8.74 5.17
CA GLY A 67 -5.13 -8.78 4.49
C GLY A 67 -5.05 -9.19 3.03
N ILE A 68 -6.24 -9.50 2.49
CA ILE A 68 -6.47 -9.80 1.09
C ILE A 68 -7.43 -8.74 0.54
N PHE A 69 -7.11 -8.22 -0.64
CA PHE A 69 -7.81 -7.13 -1.30
C PHE A 69 -8.21 -7.58 -2.71
N GLN A 70 -9.39 -7.19 -3.17
CA GLN A 70 -9.79 -7.38 -4.56
C GLN A 70 -9.64 -6.05 -5.28
N ARG A 71 -9.15 -6.08 -6.53
CA ARG A 71 -9.26 -4.91 -7.40
C ARG A 71 -10.74 -4.56 -7.57
N THR A 72 -11.12 -3.37 -7.14
CA THR A 72 -12.44 -2.82 -7.46
C THR A 72 -12.32 -2.10 -8.81
N GLU A 73 -13.34 -2.23 -9.66
CA GLU A 73 -13.47 -1.38 -10.85
C GLU A 73 -13.79 0.05 -10.37
N GLN A 74 -12.78 0.79 -9.92
CA GLN A 74 -12.94 2.21 -9.64
C GLN A 74 -13.04 2.95 -10.98
N ILE A 75 -14.27 3.25 -11.39
CA ILE A 75 -14.53 4.40 -12.26
C ILE A 75 -14.00 5.62 -11.48
N PRO A 76 -12.99 6.35 -11.98
CA PRO A 76 -12.43 7.48 -11.25
C PRO A 76 -13.53 8.53 -11.05
N THR A 77 -13.93 8.75 -9.80
CA THR A 77 -14.99 9.70 -9.43
C THR A 77 -14.46 11.12 -9.25
N ARG A 78 -13.18 11.37 -9.52
CA ARG A 78 -12.61 12.71 -9.48
C ARG A 78 -12.73 13.34 -10.87
N LYS A 79 -13.81 14.10 -11.09
CA LYS A 79 -13.82 15.19 -12.06
C LYS A 79 -12.93 16.29 -11.48
N GLU A 80 -11.71 16.43 -12.00
CA GLU A 80 -10.97 17.69 -11.92
C GLU A 80 -11.26 18.52 -13.18
#